data_AF-A0A1C5JXG5-F1
#
_entry.id   AF-A0A1C5JXG5-F1
#
_cell.length_a   1.000
_cell.length_b   1.000
_cell.length_c   1.000
_cell.angle_alpha   90.00
_cell.angle_beta   90.00
_cell.angle_gamma   90.00
#
_symmetry.space_group_name_H-M   'P 1'
#
loop_
_entity.id
_entity.type
_entity.pdbx_description
1 polymer ?
#
loop_
_entity_poly.entity_id
_entity_poly.type
_entity_poly.pdbx_seq_one_letter_code
_entity_poly.pdbx_strand_id
1 'polypeptide(L)'
;MPVGCGRHGRLRQPVDRPSADSSQRSVRLPGGQRRRPRLNTRSCRSHAAYGHWPLASAARTGRSRYGSAVPASVKRPLIFVDIDGVLIPLRARPHQVGTRWSGRAVDGADRHGNPLLDRLDPADGQRLRALPGELAWASTWMAEANEVVAPRIGLPALPVVDWPDDDEEPPRGVHWKTRPLVCWAAGRPFVWLDDEITDADRRLVAAHHPQPALLHHVDPHDGLTHIDLTAVRRWLDHHHDIGYCRESSDPTD
;
A
#
# COMPACT_ATOMS: atom_id res chain seq x y z
N MET A 1 -48.66 59.23 30.83
CA MET A 1 -49.12 57.89 31.25
C MET A 1 -49.87 57.28 30.08
N PRO A 2 -49.62 56.03 29.64
CA PRO A 2 -48.73 54.97 30.17
C PRO A 2 -47.40 54.86 29.36
N VAL A 3 -46.22 54.69 29.96
CA VAL A 3 -45.50 53.50 30.51
C VAL A 3 -45.17 52.36 29.53
N GLY A 4 -43.87 52.02 29.44
CA GLY A 4 -43.33 50.81 28.79
C GLY A 4 -41.96 51.02 28.11
N CYS A 5 -40.89 51.36 28.85
CA CYS A 5 -39.75 50.46 29.13
C CYS A 5 -39.15 49.72 27.90
N GLY A 6 -37.94 50.11 27.46
CA GLY A 6 -36.79 49.22 27.63
C GLY A 6 -35.54 49.70 26.87
N ARG A 7 -34.44 49.86 27.62
CA ARG A 7 -33.08 50.20 27.16
C ARG A 7 -32.33 48.97 26.61
N HIS A 8 -31.15 49.26 26.05
CA HIS A 8 -29.99 48.39 25.77
C HIS A 8 -30.03 47.74 24.37
N GLY A 9 -28.98 47.76 23.55
CA GLY A 9 -27.58 48.13 23.70
C GLY A 9 -26.85 47.35 22.61
N ARG A 10 -26.14 48.02 21.70
CA ARG A 10 -25.31 47.37 20.68
C ARG A 10 -24.23 46.54 21.37
N LEU A 11 -24.16 45.25 21.08
CA LEU A 11 -22.93 44.47 21.09
C LEU A 11 -22.97 43.51 19.91
N ARG A 12 -22.07 43.72 18.96
CA ARG A 12 -21.79 42.81 17.84
C ARG A 12 -21.25 41.52 18.44
N GLN A 13 -21.94 40.40 18.22
CA GLN A 13 -21.38 39.09 18.49
C GLN A 13 -20.46 38.70 17.32
N PRO A 14 -19.23 38.22 17.58
CA PRO A 14 -18.46 37.53 16.56
C PRO A 14 -19.12 36.17 16.28
N VAL A 15 -19.25 35.85 15.00
CA VAL A 15 -19.65 34.53 14.51
C VAL A 15 -18.56 33.52 14.87
N ASP A 16 -18.81 32.69 15.88
CA ASP A 16 -17.98 31.53 16.17
C ASP A 16 -18.08 30.56 14.98
N ARG A 17 -17.00 30.49 14.19
CA ARG A 17 -16.79 29.40 13.24
C ARG A 17 -16.59 28.12 14.05
N PRO A 18 -17.35 27.03 13.81
CA PRO A 18 -16.96 25.74 14.33
C PRO A 18 -15.62 25.36 13.69
N SER A 19 -14.60 25.26 14.55
CA SER A 19 -13.32 24.67 14.20
C SER A 19 -13.58 23.23 13.78
N ALA A 20 -13.27 22.90 12.52
CA ALA A 20 -13.35 21.54 12.02
C ALA A 20 -12.23 20.70 12.66
N ASP A 21 -12.51 20.18 13.85
CA ASP A 21 -11.81 19.03 14.40
C ASP A 21 -12.10 17.84 13.45
N SER A 22 -11.22 17.69 12.47
CA SER A 22 -11.22 16.60 11.49
C SER A 22 -10.65 15.36 12.15
N SER A 23 -11.28 14.93 13.24
CA SER A 23 -11.10 13.61 13.81
C SER A 23 -11.70 12.61 12.82
N GLN A 24 -10.91 12.20 11.83
CA GLN A 24 -11.24 11.12 10.90
C GLN A 24 -11.46 9.84 11.71
N ARG A 25 -12.71 9.62 12.10
CA ARG A 25 -13.18 8.38 12.71
C ARG A 25 -13.25 7.35 11.59
N SER A 26 -12.17 6.58 11.45
CA SER A 26 -12.06 5.46 10.53
C SER A 26 -13.28 4.54 10.67
N VAL A 27 -14.06 4.40 9.60
CA VAL A 27 -15.27 3.56 9.56
C VAL A 27 -14.81 2.11 9.40
N ARG A 28 -15.01 1.33 10.46
CA ARG A 28 -14.70 -0.11 10.48
C ARG A 28 -15.60 -0.85 9.48
N LEU A 29 -15.02 -1.55 8.52
CA LEU A 29 -15.73 -2.57 7.76
C LEU A 29 -15.97 -3.81 8.65
N PRO A 30 -17.21 -4.30 8.79
CA PRO A 30 -17.50 -5.54 9.50
C PRO A 30 -17.12 -6.72 8.59
N GLY A 31 -16.00 -7.38 8.89
CA GLY A 31 -15.54 -8.58 8.16
C GLY A 31 -14.03 -8.77 8.15
N GLY A 32 -13.26 -7.67 8.17
CA GLY A 32 -11.82 -7.70 8.43
C GLY A 32 -11.56 -7.47 9.90
N GLN A 33 -11.24 -8.52 10.67
CA GLN A 33 -10.72 -8.31 12.01
C GLN A 33 -9.39 -7.57 11.90
N ARG A 34 -9.42 -6.24 12.07
CA ARG A 34 -8.24 -5.39 12.25
C ARG A 34 -7.62 -5.65 13.62
N ARG A 35 -7.15 -6.87 13.85
CA ARG A 35 -6.17 -7.20 14.89
C ARG A 35 -4.89 -7.51 14.15
N ARG A 36 -3.76 -6.96 14.64
CA ARG A 36 -2.44 -7.36 14.16
C ARG A 36 -2.42 -8.90 14.14
N PRO A 37 -2.17 -9.54 12.99
CA PRO A 37 -2.05 -10.98 12.98
C PRO A 37 -0.87 -11.36 13.88
N ARG A 38 -1.12 -12.28 14.83
CA ARG A 38 -0.08 -12.88 15.67
C ARG A 38 0.23 -14.24 15.06
N LEU A 39 1.39 -14.42 14.44
CA LEU A 39 1.76 -15.70 13.83
C LEU A 39 3.21 -16.10 14.10
N ASN A 40 3.34 -17.36 14.50
CA ASN A 40 4.50 -17.95 15.14
C ASN A 40 5.67 -18.27 14.17
N THR A 41 6.85 -17.80 14.57
CA THR A 41 8.23 -18.29 14.35
C THR A 41 9.03 -17.98 13.08
N ARG A 42 10.15 -17.29 13.37
CA ARG A 42 11.54 -17.47 12.87
C ARG A 42 11.79 -17.25 11.37
N SER A 43 11.94 -15.98 10.98
CA SER A 43 13.16 -15.52 10.29
C SER A 43 13.23 -13.99 10.19
N CYS A 44 13.45 -13.33 11.34
CA CYS A 44 14.23 -12.09 11.40
C CYS A 44 15.07 -12.21 12.67
N ARG A 45 16.29 -12.74 12.56
CA ARG A 45 17.24 -12.63 13.66
C ARG A 45 17.57 -11.15 13.84
N SER A 46 16.98 -10.58 14.87
CA SER A 46 17.55 -9.58 15.78
C SER A 46 18.79 -8.84 15.25
N HIS A 47 18.57 -7.67 14.67
CA HIS A 47 19.46 -6.53 14.88
C HIS A 47 18.61 -5.38 15.42
N ALA A 48 18.45 -5.45 16.74
CA ALA A 48 18.35 -4.37 17.72
C ALA A 48 17.37 -3.19 17.51
N ALA A 49 16.58 -3.01 18.57
CA ALA A 49 16.10 -1.77 19.18
C ALA A 49 16.30 -0.49 18.39
N TYR A 50 15.21 0.26 18.20
CA TYR A 50 15.21 1.59 17.59
C TYR A 50 16.36 2.43 18.18
N GLY A 51 17.38 2.64 17.35
CA GLY A 51 18.65 3.22 17.74
C GLY A 51 19.72 3.10 16.65
N HIS A 52 19.61 2.13 15.75
CA HIS A 52 20.43 2.09 14.55
C HIS A 52 19.71 1.40 13.39
N TRP A 53 19.17 2.21 12.48
CA TRP A 53 19.21 1.80 11.08
C TRP A 53 20.71 1.75 10.73
N PRO A 54 21.27 0.65 10.19
CA PRO A 54 22.59 0.76 9.61
C PRO A 54 22.47 1.78 8.49
N LEU A 55 22.95 3.01 8.76
CA LEU A 55 23.38 3.91 7.70
C LEU A 55 24.26 3.03 6.81
N ALA A 56 23.89 2.89 5.54
CA ALA A 56 24.81 2.34 4.57
C ALA A 56 26.05 3.23 4.63
N SER A 57 27.06 2.77 5.36
CA SER A 57 28.30 3.52 5.53
C SER A 57 28.91 3.55 4.15
N ALA A 58 29.01 4.75 3.58
CA ALA A 58 29.73 4.97 2.34
C ALA A 58 31.19 4.61 2.60
N ALA A 59 31.55 3.36 2.33
CA ALA A 59 32.91 2.88 2.42
C ALA A 59 33.74 3.58 1.34
N ARG A 60 34.39 4.67 1.72
CA ARG A 60 35.52 5.22 0.99
C ARG A 60 36.72 4.32 1.24
N THR A 61 37.19 3.68 0.18
CA THR A 61 38.59 3.51 -0.28
C THR A 61 38.84 2.12 -0.83
N GLY A 62 39.55 2.06 -1.97
CA GLY A 62 40.12 0.84 -2.51
C GLY A 62 40.09 0.79 -4.03
N ARG A 63 41.04 1.47 -4.68
CA ARG A 63 41.32 1.31 -6.10
C ARG A 63 41.81 -0.13 -6.33
N SER A 64 40.92 -1.03 -6.75
CA SER A 64 41.29 -2.35 -7.26
C SER A 64 41.09 -2.37 -8.77
N ARG A 65 42.16 -2.73 -9.48
CA ARG A 65 42.23 -2.81 -10.93
C ARG A 65 41.73 -4.20 -11.37
N TYR A 66 40.96 -4.19 -12.47
CA TYR A 66 40.55 -5.34 -13.29
C TYR A 66 39.73 -6.44 -12.58
N GLY A 67 38.42 -6.25 -12.63
CA GLY A 67 37.42 -7.32 -12.62
C GLY A 67 36.20 -6.78 -13.33
N SER A 68 35.83 -7.36 -14.48
CA SER A 68 34.61 -6.99 -15.19
C SER A 68 33.42 -7.30 -14.28
N ALA A 69 32.87 -6.28 -13.64
CA ALA A 69 31.67 -6.41 -12.85
C ALA A 69 30.53 -6.63 -13.83
N VAL A 70 30.03 -7.86 -13.89
CA VAL A 70 28.74 -8.14 -14.54
C VAL A 70 27.73 -7.18 -13.90
N PRO A 71 27.04 -6.31 -14.66
CA PRO A 71 26.04 -5.45 -14.07
C PRO A 71 25.03 -6.35 -13.36
N ALA A 72 24.82 -6.10 -12.06
CA ALA A 72 23.82 -6.83 -11.29
C ALA A 72 22.49 -6.75 -12.05
N SER A 73 21.91 -7.91 -12.39
CA SER A 73 20.61 -7.97 -13.06
C SER A 73 19.64 -7.08 -12.29
N VAL A 74 19.17 -6.00 -12.91
CA VAL A 74 18.24 -5.07 -12.26
C VAL A 74 16.97 -5.86 -11.98
N LYS A 75 16.73 -6.18 -10.69
CA LYS A 75 15.53 -6.92 -10.29
C LYS A 75 14.32 -6.05 -10.61
N ARG A 76 13.30 -6.63 -11.23
CA ARG A 76 12.04 -5.93 -11.57
C ARG A 76 11.47 -5.24 -10.33
N PRO A 77 10.78 -4.09 -10.47
CA PRO A 77 10.14 -3.46 -9.33
C PRO A 77 9.14 -4.39 -8.64
N LEU A 78 9.03 -4.26 -7.32
CA LEU A 78 7.99 -4.93 -6.54
C LEU A 78 6.69 -4.12 -6.54
N ILE A 79 5.56 -4.78 -6.44
CA ILE A 79 4.25 -4.15 -6.32
C ILE A 79 3.53 -4.82 -5.15
N PHE A 80 3.54 -4.13 -4.01
CA PHE A 80 2.83 -4.54 -2.80
C PHE A 80 1.37 -4.12 -2.90
N VAL A 81 0.47 -5.08 -2.70
CA VAL A 81 -0.98 -4.87 -2.87
C VAL A 81 -1.69 -5.17 -1.56
N ASP A 82 -2.35 -4.17 -0.97
CA ASP A 82 -3.34 -4.41 0.07
C ASP A 82 -4.69 -4.87 -0.53
N ILE A 83 -5.58 -5.39 0.32
CA ILE A 83 -6.89 -5.92 -0.08
C ILE A 83 -8.00 -5.00 0.38
N ASP A 84 -8.12 -4.74 1.68
CA ASP A 84 -9.17 -3.88 2.22
C ASP A 84 -8.94 -2.44 1.76
N GLY A 85 -9.98 -1.74 1.30
CA GLY A 85 -9.86 -0.38 0.77
C GLY A 85 -9.27 -0.31 -0.65
N VAL A 86 -8.43 -1.26 -1.06
CA VAL A 86 -7.84 -1.32 -2.40
C VAL A 86 -8.64 -2.21 -3.35
N LEU A 87 -8.64 -3.52 -3.13
CA LEU A 87 -9.37 -4.49 -3.97
C LEU A 87 -10.82 -4.67 -3.50
N ILE A 88 -11.06 -4.50 -2.20
CA ILE A 88 -12.38 -4.52 -1.58
C ILE A 88 -12.73 -3.10 -1.15
N PRO A 89 -13.37 -2.30 -2.02
CA PRO A 89 -13.76 -0.93 -1.69
C PRO A 89 -14.84 -0.87 -0.61
N LEU A 90 -14.88 0.26 0.11
CA LEU A 90 -15.94 0.60 1.06
C LEU A 90 -17.29 0.80 0.36
N ARG A 91 -17.31 1.36 -0.85
CA ARG A 91 -18.52 1.45 -1.68
C ARG A 91 -18.69 0.14 -2.44
N ALA A 92 -19.92 -0.35 -2.53
CA ALA A 92 -20.20 -1.45 -3.46
C ALA A 92 -19.93 -0.98 -4.90
N ARG A 93 -19.16 -1.76 -5.66
CA ARG A 93 -19.04 -1.52 -7.10
C ARG A 93 -20.43 -1.70 -7.72
N PRO A 94 -20.87 -0.84 -8.66
CA PRO A 94 -22.08 -1.09 -9.42
C PRO A 94 -21.94 -2.49 -10.00
N HIS A 95 -22.82 -3.40 -9.59
CA HIS A 95 -22.74 -4.79 -10.02
C HIS A 95 -22.56 -4.80 -11.53
N GLN A 96 -21.49 -5.41 -12.04
CA GLN A 96 -21.43 -5.69 -13.47
C GLN A 96 -22.58 -6.66 -13.74
N VAL A 97 -23.74 -6.10 -14.09
CA VAL A 97 -24.96 -6.83 -14.44
C VAL A 97 -24.61 -7.70 -15.64
N GLY A 98 -24.18 -8.92 -15.38
CA GLY A 98 -23.68 -9.84 -16.39
C GLY A 98 -22.69 -10.88 -15.87
N THR A 99 -21.92 -10.56 -14.84
CA THR A 99 -20.93 -11.49 -14.25
C THR A 99 -21.37 -11.88 -12.84
N ARG A 100 -22.57 -12.46 -12.71
CA ARG A 100 -22.75 -13.43 -11.63
C ARG A 100 -21.63 -14.44 -11.81
N TRP A 101 -20.85 -14.67 -10.77
CA TRP A 101 -19.96 -15.82 -10.69
C TRP A 101 -20.78 -17.07 -11.04
N SER A 102 -20.75 -17.46 -12.32
CA SER A 102 -21.34 -18.69 -12.83
C SER A 102 -20.38 -19.85 -12.63
N GLY A 103 -19.43 -19.71 -11.70
CA GLY A 103 -18.82 -20.84 -11.05
C GLY A 103 -19.87 -21.45 -10.13
N ARG A 104 -20.73 -22.31 -10.71
CA ARG A 104 -21.46 -23.43 -10.12
C ARG A 104 -22.02 -23.12 -8.73
N ALA A 105 -23.35 -23.12 -8.59
CA ALA A 105 -23.99 -23.31 -7.29
C ALA A 105 -23.29 -24.47 -6.57
N VAL A 106 -22.36 -24.13 -5.68
CA VAL A 106 -21.82 -25.03 -4.69
C VAL A 106 -22.82 -24.83 -3.57
N ASP A 107 -23.74 -25.78 -3.45
CA ASP A 107 -24.54 -25.94 -2.25
C ASP A 107 -23.63 -25.81 -1.03
N GLY A 108 -23.82 -24.73 -0.29
CA GLY A 108 -22.94 -24.30 0.79
C GLY A 108 -22.67 -22.81 0.65
N ALA A 109 -23.53 -22.01 1.29
CA ALA A 109 -23.25 -20.62 1.62
C ALA A 109 -21.75 -20.46 1.87
N ASP A 110 -21.14 -19.58 1.10
CA ASP A 110 -19.72 -19.32 1.01
C ASP A 110 -19.11 -19.46 2.40
N ARG A 111 -18.24 -20.44 2.58
CA ARG A 111 -17.67 -20.86 3.88
C ARG A 111 -17.01 -19.71 4.67
N HIS A 112 -16.75 -18.59 3.99
CA HIS A 112 -16.12 -17.39 4.51
C HIS A 112 -17.12 -16.31 4.97
N GLY A 113 -18.39 -16.39 4.56
CA GLY A 113 -19.49 -15.54 5.04
C GLY A 113 -19.28 -14.02 4.95
N ASN A 114 -18.28 -13.54 4.21
CA ASN A 114 -17.92 -12.12 4.17
C ASN A 114 -18.65 -11.44 2.99
N PRO A 115 -19.72 -10.67 3.24
CA PRO A 115 -20.50 -10.02 2.17
C PRO A 115 -19.72 -8.96 1.40
N LEU A 116 -18.51 -8.59 1.85
CA LEU A 116 -17.67 -7.64 1.15
C LEU A 116 -16.92 -8.27 -0.02
N LEU A 117 -16.79 -9.60 -0.07
CA LEU A 117 -16.12 -10.30 -1.18
C LEU A 117 -16.84 -10.10 -2.53
N ASP A 118 -18.14 -9.82 -2.52
CA ASP A 118 -18.94 -9.49 -3.71
C ASP A 118 -18.51 -8.17 -4.37
N ARG A 119 -17.64 -7.39 -3.72
CA ARG A 119 -17.12 -6.11 -4.23
C ARG A 119 -15.83 -6.26 -5.03
N LEU A 120 -15.23 -7.44 -5.04
CA LEU A 120 -14.07 -7.74 -5.89
C LEU A 120 -14.46 -7.63 -7.36
N ASP A 121 -13.62 -6.99 -8.17
CA ASP A 121 -13.75 -6.99 -9.63
C ASP A 121 -12.84 -8.07 -10.23
N PRO A 122 -13.39 -9.10 -10.89
CA PRO A 122 -12.59 -10.15 -11.51
C PRO A 122 -11.55 -9.64 -12.53
N ALA A 123 -11.76 -8.45 -13.10
CA ALA A 123 -10.81 -7.83 -14.02
C ALA A 123 -9.55 -7.26 -13.33
N ASP A 124 -9.60 -7.02 -12.01
CA ASP A 124 -8.47 -6.40 -11.31
C ASP A 124 -7.21 -7.27 -11.32
N GLY A 125 -7.34 -8.61 -11.28
CA GLY A 125 -6.17 -9.47 -11.38
C GLY A 125 -5.50 -9.40 -12.76
N GLN A 126 -6.26 -9.34 -13.86
CA GLN A 126 -5.68 -9.12 -15.18
C GLN A 126 -4.97 -7.76 -15.26
N ARG A 127 -5.61 -6.71 -14.74
CA ARG A 127 -5.06 -5.35 -14.72
C ARG A 127 -3.77 -5.26 -13.92
N LEU A 128 -3.71 -5.89 -12.75
CA LEU A 128 -2.52 -5.96 -11.90
C LEU A 128 -1.38 -6.74 -12.58
N ARG A 129 -1.66 -7.91 -13.16
CA ARG A 129 -0.62 -8.71 -13.87
C ARG A 129 -0.06 -8.00 -15.08
N ALA A 130 -0.80 -7.07 -15.67
CA ALA A 130 -0.28 -6.30 -16.79
C ALA A 130 0.89 -5.41 -16.37
N LEU A 131 0.94 -4.93 -15.11
CA LEU A 131 1.97 -4.00 -14.62
C LEU A 131 3.39 -4.58 -14.74
N PRO A 132 4.42 -3.77 -15.07
CA PRO A 132 5.77 -4.29 -15.28
C PRO A 132 6.49 -4.43 -13.93
N GLY A 133 6.04 -5.37 -13.10
CA GLY A 133 6.63 -5.66 -11.81
C GLY A 133 6.25 -7.04 -11.29
N GLU A 134 6.76 -7.37 -10.11
CA GLU A 134 6.44 -8.58 -9.38
C GLU A 134 5.43 -8.24 -8.27
N LEU A 135 4.27 -8.90 -8.27
CA LEU A 135 3.21 -8.68 -7.29
C LEU A 135 3.51 -9.44 -5.99
N ALA A 136 3.20 -8.83 -4.85
CA ALA A 136 3.19 -9.46 -3.54
C ALA A 136 2.02 -8.94 -2.69
N TRP A 137 1.41 -9.81 -1.89
CA TRP A 137 0.36 -9.42 -0.94
C TRP A 137 0.96 -8.67 0.25
N ALA A 138 0.46 -7.46 0.49
CA ALA A 138 0.80 -6.62 1.63
C ALA A 138 -0.45 -6.31 2.47
N SER A 139 -1.15 -7.38 2.84
CA SER A 139 -2.43 -7.30 3.54
C SER A 139 -2.45 -8.07 4.86
N THR A 140 -3.39 -7.70 5.73
CA THR A 140 -3.74 -8.43 6.95
C THR A 140 -4.38 -9.79 6.66
N TRP A 141 -4.82 -10.02 5.42
CA TRP A 141 -5.31 -11.30 4.93
C TRP A 141 -4.23 -12.38 4.78
N MET A 142 -2.94 -12.01 4.74
CA MET A 142 -1.82 -12.95 4.71
C MET A 142 -2.00 -14.13 3.71
N ALA A 143 -1.89 -15.38 4.17
CA ALA A 143 -2.01 -16.57 3.33
C ALA A 143 -3.43 -16.75 2.77
N GLU A 144 -4.44 -16.31 3.53
CA GLU A 144 -5.85 -16.34 3.15
C GLU A 144 -6.12 -15.48 1.91
N ALA A 145 -5.26 -14.50 1.59
CA ALA A 145 -5.31 -13.77 0.32
C ALA A 145 -5.20 -14.70 -0.89
N ASN A 146 -4.33 -15.71 -0.83
CA ASN A 146 -4.15 -16.69 -1.89
C ASN A 146 -5.28 -17.74 -1.94
N GLU A 147 -5.92 -18.03 -0.81
CA GLU A 147 -7.01 -19.00 -0.72
C GLU A 147 -8.36 -18.39 -1.15
N VAL A 148 -8.57 -17.10 -0.85
CA VAL A 148 -9.86 -16.44 -1.00
C VAL A 148 -9.84 -15.42 -2.14
N VAL A 149 -8.90 -14.47 -2.13
CA VAL A 149 -8.94 -13.32 -3.05
C VAL A 149 -8.37 -13.68 -4.41
N ALA A 150 -7.17 -14.27 -4.46
CA ALA A 150 -6.47 -14.55 -5.72
C ALA A 150 -7.31 -15.35 -6.73
N PRO A 151 -8.03 -16.45 -6.35
CA PRO A 151 -8.86 -17.21 -7.28
C PRO A 151 -10.07 -16.42 -7.81
N ARG A 152 -10.61 -15.47 -7.03
CA ARG A 152 -11.78 -14.66 -7.42
C ARG A 152 -11.46 -13.61 -8.46
N ILE A 153 -10.21 -13.12 -8.46
CA ILE A 153 -9.72 -12.12 -9.42
C ILE A 153 -8.77 -12.71 -10.48
N GLY A 154 -8.63 -14.04 -10.54
CA GLY A 154 -7.83 -14.72 -11.55
C GLY A 154 -6.31 -14.53 -11.43
N LEU A 155 -5.82 -14.24 -10.22
CA LEU A 155 -4.40 -14.22 -9.91
C LEU A 155 -3.90 -15.63 -9.50
N PRO A 156 -2.66 -16.00 -9.85
CA PRO A 156 -2.00 -17.15 -9.23
C PRO A 156 -1.71 -16.82 -7.75
N ALA A 157 -1.26 -17.82 -6.99
CA ALA A 157 -0.72 -17.57 -5.66
C ALA A 157 0.47 -16.58 -5.76
N LEU A 158 0.44 -15.54 -4.94
CA LEU A 158 1.49 -14.52 -4.86
C LEU A 158 2.30 -14.70 -3.57
N PRO A 159 3.58 -14.22 -3.54
CA PRO A 159 4.30 -14.04 -2.30
C PRO A 159 3.48 -13.21 -1.30
N VAL A 160 3.52 -13.60 -0.03
CA VAL A 160 2.87 -12.89 1.07
C VAL A 160 3.95 -12.21 1.89
N VAL A 161 3.75 -10.93 2.21
CA VAL A 161 4.64 -10.22 3.15
C VAL A 161 4.35 -10.73 4.56
N ASP A 162 5.37 -11.31 5.19
CA ASP A 162 5.32 -11.70 6.59
C ASP A 162 5.46 -10.46 7.48
N TRP A 163 4.56 -10.33 8.45
CA TRP A 163 4.57 -9.23 9.41
C TRP A 163 5.32 -9.65 10.68
N PRO A 164 6.24 -8.83 11.21
CA PRO A 164 6.90 -9.16 12.47
C PRO A 164 5.90 -9.16 13.62
N ASP A 165 6.08 -10.09 14.56
CA ASP A 165 5.31 -10.16 15.81
C ASP A 165 5.68 -9.05 16.81
N ASP A 166 6.53 -8.08 16.43
CA ASP A 166 6.95 -7.03 17.36
C ASP A 166 5.80 -6.06 17.69
N ASP A 167 5.65 -5.81 19.00
CA ASP A 167 4.70 -4.83 19.52
C ASP A 167 5.30 -3.40 19.47
N GLU A 168 6.38 -3.19 18.70
CA GLU A 168 7.03 -1.90 18.63
C GLU A 168 6.14 -0.90 17.91
N GLU A 169 5.92 0.25 18.54
CA GLU A 169 5.03 1.26 18.00
C GLU A 169 5.77 2.04 16.90
N PRO A 170 5.20 2.13 15.69
CA PRO A 170 5.82 2.91 14.63
C PRO A 170 5.93 4.39 15.06
N PRO A 171 6.88 5.16 14.48
CA PRO A 171 6.93 6.60 14.71
C PRO A 171 5.56 7.23 14.46
N ARG A 172 5.25 8.30 15.21
CA ARG A 172 3.92 8.93 15.17
C ARG A 172 3.47 9.22 13.74
N GLY A 173 2.31 8.67 13.38
CA GLY A 173 1.68 8.85 12.08
C GLY A 173 2.21 7.96 10.96
N VAL A 174 3.28 7.18 11.19
CA VAL A 174 3.76 6.17 10.24
C VAL A 174 2.90 4.92 10.38
N HIS A 175 2.43 4.40 9.24
CA HIS A 175 1.72 3.14 9.15
C HIS A 175 2.63 1.97 9.52
N TRP A 176 2.08 1.01 10.27
CA TRP A 176 2.85 -0.11 10.82
C TRP A 176 3.43 -1.04 9.74
N LYS A 177 2.82 -1.12 8.54
CA LYS A 177 3.36 -1.89 7.40
C LYS A 177 4.59 -1.25 6.76
N THR A 178 4.80 0.06 6.93
CA THR A 178 5.79 0.82 6.15
C THR A 178 7.21 0.29 6.32
N ARG A 179 7.65 0.06 7.57
CA ARG A 179 9.00 -0.46 7.85
C ARG A 179 9.18 -1.91 7.37
N PRO A 180 8.28 -2.86 7.69
CA PRO A 180 8.31 -4.20 7.13
C PRO A 180 8.42 -4.23 5.61
N LEU A 181 7.66 -3.38 4.90
CA LEU A 181 7.70 -3.31 3.43
C LEU A 181 9.04 -2.80 2.89
N VAL A 182 9.63 -1.77 3.51
CA VAL A 182 10.97 -1.29 3.14
C VAL A 182 12.02 -2.38 3.33
N CYS A 183 11.94 -3.14 4.42
CA CYS A 183 12.82 -4.27 4.69
C CYS A 183 12.62 -5.40 3.67
N TRP A 184 11.36 -5.78 3.41
CA TRP A 184 11.00 -6.84 2.46
C TRP A 184 11.47 -6.50 1.04
N ALA A 185 11.36 -5.22 0.64
CA ALA A 185 11.84 -4.75 -0.64
C ALA A 185 13.35 -4.97 -0.83
N ALA A 186 14.13 -5.08 0.27
CA ALA A 186 15.56 -5.40 0.26
C ALA A 186 16.37 -4.54 -0.73
N GLY A 187 16.03 -3.24 -0.80
CA GLY A 187 16.68 -2.28 -1.70
C GLY A 187 16.30 -2.42 -3.17
N ARG A 188 15.20 -3.11 -3.51
CA ARG A 188 14.59 -3.09 -4.86
C ARG A 188 13.63 -1.90 -4.98
N PRO A 189 13.49 -1.28 -6.17
CA PRO A 189 12.41 -0.33 -6.40
C PRO A 189 11.05 -0.98 -6.12
N PHE A 190 10.10 -0.24 -5.57
CA PHE A 190 8.78 -0.80 -5.27
C PHE A 190 7.63 0.21 -5.39
N VAL A 191 6.43 -0.33 -5.62
CA VAL A 191 5.14 0.34 -5.48
C VAL A 191 4.43 -0.27 -4.28
N TRP A 192 3.75 0.55 -3.48
CA TRP A 192 2.84 0.09 -2.43
C TRP A 192 1.45 0.70 -2.66
N LEU A 193 0.46 -0.15 -2.91
CA LEU A 193 -0.96 0.20 -3.11
C LEU A 193 -1.73 -0.10 -1.82
N ASP A 194 -2.19 0.95 -1.14
CA ASP A 194 -2.86 0.85 0.17
C ASP A 194 -3.63 2.16 0.44
N ASP A 195 -4.75 2.06 1.15
CA ASP A 195 -5.63 3.19 1.45
C ASP A 195 -5.23 3.94 2.73
N GLU A 196 -4.33 3.39 3.54
CA GLU A 196 -3.92 3.96 4.83
C GLU A 196 -2.56 4.68 4.76
N ILE A 197 -2.04 4.88 3.55
CA ILE A 197 -0.76 5.58 3.32
C ILE A 197 -0.86 7.05 3.77
N THR A 198 0.10 7.45 4.60
CA THR A 198 0.23 8.83 5.09
C THR A 198 1.44 9.56 4.51
N ASP A 199 1.49 10.87 4.70
CA ASP A 199 2.70 11.65 4.39
C ASP A 199 3.90 11.29 5.28
N ALA A 200 3.66 10.77 6.48
CA ALA A 200 4.73 10.30 7.36
C ALA A 200 5.41 9.07 6.77
N ASP A 201 4.65 8.17 6.15
CA ASP A 201 5.18 7.01 5.44
C ASP A 201 6.07 7.43 4.28
N ARG A 202 5.59 8.37 3.47
CA ARG A 202 6.35 8.93 2.33
C ARG A 202 7.69 9.50 2.78
N ARG A 203 7.69 10.30 3.84
CA ARG A 203 8.93 10.90 4.40
C ARG A 203 9.87 9.83 4.93
N LEU A 204 9.36 8.82 5.63
CA LEU A 204 10.18 7.73 6.14
C LEU A 204 10.80 6.93 5.01
N VAL A 205 10.00 6.52 4.01
CA VAL A 205 10.52 5.75 2.87
C VAL A 205 11.56 6.55 2.09
N ALA A 206 11.31 7.84 1.81
CA ALA A 206 12.27 8.69 1.12
C ALA A 206 13.61 8.87 1.87
N ALA A 207 13.58 8.85 3.21
CA ALA A 207 14.79 8.99 4.03
C ALA A 207 15.59 7.68 4.16
N HIS A 208 14.94 6.52 4.05
CA HIS A 208 15.52 5.23 4.45
C HIS A 208 15.64 4.20 3.33
N HIS A 209 14.92 4.35 2.21
CA HIS A 209 14.97 3.44 1.08
C HIS A 209 15.82 4.01 -0.07
N PRO A 210 16.91 3.34 -0.47
CA PRO A 210 17.89 3.92 -1.41
C PRO A 210 17.46 3.88 -2.89
N GLN A 211 16.40 3.14 -3.21
CA GLN A 211 15.88 3.03 -4.58
C GLN A 211 14.56 3.81 -4.72
N PRO A 212 14.08 4.03 -5.96
CA PRO A 212 12.78 4.65 -6.17
C PRO A 212 11.66 3.84 -5.51
N ALA A 213 10.79 4.51 -4.75
CA ALA A 213 9.59 3.91 -4.18
C ALA A 213 8.37 4.81 -4.42
N LEU A 214 7.30 4.23 -4.95
CA LEU A 214 6.00 4.89 -5.07
C LEU A 214 5.05 4.34 -4.00
N LEU A 215 4.69 5.19 -3.05
CA LEU A 215 3.56 4.93 -2.16
C LEU A 215 2.31 5.46 -2.86
N HIS A 216 1.41 4.62 -3.34
CA HIS A 216 0.24 5.04 -4.08
C HIS A 216 -1.01 4.89 -3.21
N HIS A 217 -1.53 6.02 -2.74
CA HIS A 217 -2.74 6.03 -1.91
C HIS A 217 -3.96 5.77 -2.80
N VAL A 218 -4.72 4.72 -2.49
CA VAL A 218 -5.98 4.39 -3.16
C VAL A 218 -7.13 4.95 -2.34
N ASP A 219 -8.11 5.60 -2.99
CA ASP A 219 -9.31 6.03 -2.27
C ASP A 219 -10.10 4.80 -1.82
N PRO A 220 -10.32 4.58 -0.50
CA PRO A 220 -10.97 3.39 -0.02
C PRO A 220 -12.44 3.28 -0.44
N HIS A 221 -13.10 4.37 -0.80
CA HIS A 221 -14.46 4.33 -1.31
C HIS A 221 -14.55 3.75 -2.71
N ASP A 222 -13.63 4.14 -3.59
CA ASP A 222 -13.68 3.72 -4.99
C ASP A 222 -12.86 2.45 -5.24
N GLY A 223 -11.87 2.19 -4.39
CA GLY A 223 -10.91 1.11 -4.56
C GLY A 223 -9.99 1.35 -5.75
N LEU A 224 -9.29 0.31 -6.18
CA LEU A 224 -8.32 0.39 -7.26
C LEU A 224 -9.02 0.74 -8.59
N THR A 225 -8.71 1.92 -9.13
CA THR A 225 -9.29 2.42 -10.38
C THR A 225 -8.33 2.33 -11.56
N HIS A 226 -8.84 2.58 -12.76
CA HIS A 226 -8.00 2.73 -13.96
C HIS A 226 -7.01 3.91 -13.84
N ILE A 227 -7.41 4.99 -13.16
CA ILE A 227 -6.54 6.17 -12.98
C ILE A 227 -5.32 5.79 -12.13
N ASP A 228 -5.55 5.04 -11.04
CA ASP A 228 -4.50 4.52 -10.17
C ASP A 228 -3.52 3.63 -10.94
N LEU A 229 -4.06 2.64 -11.66
CA LEU A 229 -3.27 1.71 -12.46
C LEU A 229 -2.45 2.42 -13.55
N THR A 230 -2.99 3.49 -14.14
CA THR A 230 -2.28 4.31 -15.13
C THR A 230 -1.14 5.09 -14.50
N ALA A 231 -1.36 5.67 -13.31
CA ALA A 231 -0.30 6.37 -12.58
C ALA A 231 0.83 5.42 -12.19
N VAL A 232 0.48 4.25 -11.64
CA VAL A 232 1.42 3.20 -11.26
C VAL A 232 2.19 2.68 -12.47
N ARG A 233 1.52 2.43 -13.60
CA ARG A 233 2.16 2.04 -14.87
C ARG A 233 3.24 3.03 -15.28
N ARG A 234 2.88 4.32 -15.37
CA ARG A 234 3.79 5.37 -15.82
C ARG A 234 5.03 5.44 -14.95
N TRP A 235 4.85 5.31 -13.63
CA TRP A 235 5.96 5.26 -12.70
C TRP A 235 6.84 4.03 -12.94
N LEU A 236 6.23 2.84 -13.09
CA LEU A 236 6.95 1.60 -13.33
C LEU A 236 7.73 1.64 -14.65
N ASP A 237 7.13 2.12 -15.74
CA ASP A 237 7.80 2.22 -17.04
C ASP A 237 9.01 3.17 -16.96
N HIS A 238 8.85 4.33 -16.29
CA HIS A 238 9.96 5.27 -16.09
C HIS A 238 11.13 4.66 -15.31
N HIS A 239 10.85 3.82 -14.31
CA HIS A 239 11.88 3.23 -13.45
C HIS A 239 12.33 1.83 -13.89
N HIS A 240 11.65 1.21 -14.85
CA HIS A 240 12.08 0.00 -15.53
C HIS A 240 13.17 0.32 -16.57
N ASP A 241 13.05 1.44 -17.28
CA ASP A 241 13.96 1.83 -18.37
C ASP A 241 15.29 2.46 -17.89
N ILE A 242 15.32 3.04 -16.69
CA ILE A 242 16.56 3.61 -16.10
C ILE A 242 17.61 2.53 -15.82
N GLY A 243 17.19 1.26 -15.70
CA GLY A 243 18.10 0.11 -15.61
C GLY A 243 18.71 -0.33 -16.95
N TYR A 244 18.13 0.09 -18.08
CA TYR A 244 18.53 -0.35 -19.43
C TYR A 244 19.20 0.77 -20.26
N CYS A 245 18.90 2.04 -20.01
CA CYS A 245 19.34 3.16 -20.85
C CYS A 245 20.67 3.84 -20.46
N ARG A 246 21.54 3.18 -19.68
CA ARG A 246 22.87 3.75 -19.35
C ARG A 246 24.04 3.09 -20.09
N GLU A 247 23.76 2.41 -21.19
CA GLU A 247 24.78 1.69 -21.96
C GLU A 247 24.53 1.73 -23.47
N SER A 248 24.20 2.89 -24.04
CA SER A 248 24.49 3.11 -25.47
C SER A 248 24.50 4.60 -25.81
N SER A 249 25.69 5.17 -25.96
CA SER A 249 26.08 6.14 -26.99
C SER A 249 27.44 6.72 -26.58
N ASP A 250 28.50 5.98 -26.84
CA ASP A 250 29.80 6.60 -27.08
C ASP A 250 30.17 6.24 -28.53
N PRO A 251 30.00 7.15 -29.50
CA PRO A 251 30.46 6.91 -30.85
C PRO A 251 31.98 7.05 -30.82
N THR A 252 32.68 5.92 -30.89
CA THR A 252 34.12 5.92 -31.15
C THR A 252 34.35 6.01 -32.65
N ASP A 253 34.93 7.15 -33.03
CA ASP A 253 35.65 7.52 -34.27
C ASP A 253 34.89 7.46 -35.62
#